data_AF-A0A1S8NBS8-F1
#
_entry.id   AF-A0A1S8NBS8-F1
#
_cell.length_a   1.000
_cell.length_b   1.000
_cell.length_c   1.000
_cell.angle_alpha   90.00
_cell.angle_beta   90.00
_cell.angle_gamma   90.00
#
_symmetry.space_group_name_H-M   'P 1'
#
loop_
_entity.id
_entity.type
_entity.pdbx_description
1 polymer ?
#
loop_
_entity_poly.entity_id
_entity_poly.type
_entity_poly.pdbx_seq_one_letter_code
_entity_poly.pdbx_strand_id
1 'polypeptide(L)'
;MKKFFSILLLSTILFTTLLIPAKAYANDNLAQLNNPAVKLQLAEQKLWIDHVSWTRNFIVSDLSSLGDKDVILQRLLKNQDEIGSSIKPYYGEEAGNKLSKLLREHIAIAGQ
;
A
#
# COMPACT_ATOMS: atom_id res chain seq x y z
N MET A 1 -28.66 16.51 -50.15
CA MET A 1 -27.29 17.10 -50.06
C MET A 1 -26.99 17.72 -48.69
N LYS A 2 -27.78 18.67 -48.16
CA LYS A 2 -27.52 19.31 -46.84
C LYS A 2 -27.38 18.33 -45.66
N LYS A 3 -28.25 17.30 -45.58
CA LYS A 3 -28.20 16.27 -44.52
C LYS A 3 -26.96 15.37 -44.61
N PHE A 4 -26.57 14.98 -45.83
CA PHE A 4 -25.34 14.21 -46.07
C PHE A 4 -24.09 15.00 -45.69
N PHE A 5 -24.04 16.29 -46.04
CA PHE A 5 -22.94 17.17 -45.67
C PHE A 5 -22.84 17.35 -44.15
N SER A 6 -23.99 17.45 -43.48
CA SER A 6 -24.04 17.56 -42.01
C SER A 6 -23.59 16.29 -41.29
N ILE A 7 -23.93 15.11 -41.83
CA ILE A 7 -23.48 13.81 -41.28
C ILE A 7 -21.98 13.62 -41.51
N LEU A 8 -21.47 13.98 -42.68
CA LEU A 8 -20.05 13.92 -43.00
C LEU A 8 -19.22 14.88 -42.14
N LEU A 9 -19.76 16.06 -41.83
CA LEU A 9 -19.14 17.02 -40.93
C LEU A 9 -19.11 16.51 -39.47
N LEU A 10 -20.20 15.89 -39.00
CA LEU A 10 -20.23 15.29 -37.66
C LEU A 10 -19.26 14.10 -37.56
N SER A 11 -19.18 13.25 -38.58
CA SER A 11 -18.30 12.08 -38.55
C SER A 11 -16.82 12.47 -38.59
N THR A 12 -16.46 13.51 -39.34
CA THR A 12 -15.09 14.04 -39.36
C THR A 12 -14.70 14.68 -38.04
N ILE A 13 -15.59 15.41 -37.37
CA ILE A 13 -15.34 15.95 -36.02
C ILE A 13 -15.19 14.82 -35.01
N LEU A 14 -16.04 13.79 -35.05
CA LEU A 14 -15.93 12.67 -34.12
C LEU A 14 -14.61 11.91 -34.32
N PHE A 15 -14.20 11.72 -35.58
CA PHE A 15 -12.96 11.02 -35.91
C PHE A 15 -11.71 11.80 -35.49
N THR A 16 -11.70 13.14 -35.57
CA THR A 16 -10.58 13.94 -35.10
C THR A 16 -10.44 13.92 -33.58
N THR A 17 -11.54 13.82 -32.83
CA THR A 17 -11.46 13.70 -31.35
C THR A 17 -10.87 12.38 -30.86
N LEU A 18 -11.00 11.29 -31.63
CA LEU A 18 -10.46 9.97 -31.29
C LEU A 18 -8.95 9.84 -31.51
N LEU A 19 -8.35 10.73 -32.32
CA LEU A 19 -6.92 10.70 -32.66
C LEU A 19 -6.06 11.65 -31.81
N ILE A 20 -6.67 12.42 -30.89
CA ILE A 20 -5.90 13.22 -29.94
C ILE A 20 -5.53 12.28 -28.78
N PRO A 21 -4.25 11.88 -28.62
CA PRO A 21 -3.85 11.19 -27.40
C PRO A 21 -4.16 12.13 -26.24
N ALA A 22 -5.04 11.70 -25.33
CA ALA A 22 -5.19 12.37 -24.06
C ALA A 22 -3.80 12.39 -23.42
N LYS A 23 -3.19 13.58 -23.30
CA LYS A 23 -2.06 13.74 -22.39
C LYS A 23 -2.62 13.46 -21.00
N ALA A 24 -2.47 12.21 -20.55
CA ALA A 24 -2.55 11.91 -19.13
C ALA A 24 -1.39 12.69 -18.51
N TYR A 25 -1.69 13.85 -17.95
CA TYR A 25 -0.76 14.50 -17.05
C TYR A 25 -0.62 13.53 -15.88
N ALA A 26 0.47 12.77 -15.85
CA ALA A 26 0.92 12.19 -14.60
C ALA A 26 0.99 13.38 -13.63
N ASN A 27 0.20 13.33 -12.56
CA ASN A 27 0.29 14.32 -11.51
C ASN A 27 1.60 14.05 -10.78
N ASP A 28 2.70 14.49 -11.37
CA ASP A 28 4.06 14.40 -10.84
C ASP A 28 4.26 15.42 -9.72
N ASN A 29 3.27 15.53 -8.82
CA ASN A 29 3.37 16.27 -7.57
C ASN A 29 4.30 15.51 -6.62
N LEU A 30 5.57 15.40 -7.02
CA LEU A 30 6.70 14.96 -6.20
C LEU A 30 6.76 15.78 -4.89
N ALA A 31 6.29 17.02 -4.92
CA ALA A 31 6.10 17.86 -3.74
C ALA A 31 5.13 17.26 -2.71
N GLN A 32 4.06 16.60 -3.15
CA GLN A 32 3.07 15.97 -2.26
C GLN A 32 3.58 14.63 -1.71
N LEU A 33 4.37 13.88 -2.47
CA LEU A 33 5.13 12.72 -1.97
C LEU A 33 6.20 13.12 -0.94
N ASN A 34 6.68 14.36 -0.98
CA ASN A 34 7.64 14.89 -0.01
C ASN A 34 7.02 15.37 1.31
N ASN A 35 5.69 15.45 1.40
CA ASN A 35 5.01 15.78 2.65
C ASN A 35 5.25 14.68 3.70
N PRO A 36 5.82 15.00 4.89
CA PRO A 36 6.12 14.01 5.91
C PRO A 36 4.89 13.22 6.39
N ALA A 37 3.70 13.83 6.45
CA ALA A 37 2.47 13.15 6.84
C ALA A 37 2.01 12.15 5.76
N VAL A 38 2.12 12.51 4.47
CA VAL A 38 1.80 11.60 3.36
C VAL A 38 2.78 10.41 3.34
N LYS A 39 4.09 10.66 3.57
CA LYS A 39 5.09 9.59 3.68
C LYS A 39 4.75 8.61 4.80
N LEU A 40 4.42 9.12 5.99
CA LEU A 40 4.03 8.29 7.12
C LEU A 40 2.76 7.49 6.80
N GLN A 41 1.73 8.14 6.27
CA GLN A 41 0.46 7.50 5.92
C GLN A 41 0.66 6.33 4.94
N LEU A 42 1.45 6.53 3.88
CA LEU A 42 1.71 5.49 2.88
C LEU A 42 2.57 4.35 3.44
N ALA A 43 3.57 4.67 4.28
CA ALA A 43 4.40 3.67 4.94
C ALA A 43 3.57 2.80 5.89
N GLU A 44 2.77 3.41 6.75
CA GLU A 44 1.87 2.72 7.68
C GLU A 44 0.85 1.89 6.91
N GLN A 45 0.18 2.44 5.90
CA GLN A 45 -0.78 1.68 5.08
C GLN A 45 -0.16 0.39 4.54
N LYS A 46 1.03 0.47 3.96
CA LYS A 46 1.73 -0.70 3.46
C LYS A 46 2.05 -1.69 4.59
N LEU A 47 2.62 -1.22 5.69
CA LEU A 47 3.07 -2.08 6.78
C LEU A 47 1.92 -2.79 7.50
N TRP A 48 0.76 -2.14 7.63
CA TRP A 48 -0.45 -2.76 8.20
C TRP A 48 -1.14 -3.74 7.23
N ILE A 49 -1.08 -3.52 5.91
CA ILE A 49 -1.50 -4.52 4.93
C ILE A 49 -0.57 -5.75 4.99
N ASP A 50 0.74 -5.53 5.09
CA ASP A 50 1.72 -6.60 5.27
C ASP A 50 1.41 -7.36 6.58
N HIS A 51 1.11 -6.67 7.68
CA HIS A 51 0.74 -7.28 8.97
C HIS A 51 -0.43 -8.26 8.85
N VAL A 52 -1.55 -7.83 8.24
CA VAL A 52 -2.73 -8.67 8.05
C VAL A 52 -2.39 -9.89 7.18
N SER A 53 -1.61 -9.68 6.12
CA SER A 53 -1.21 -10.75 5.20
C SER A 53 -0.33 -11.80 5.90
N TRP A 54 0.68 -11.36 6.67
CA TRP A 54 1.55 -12.28 7.41
C TRP A 54 0.83 -12.99 8.55
N THR A 55 -0.09 -12.32 9.22
CA THR A 55 -0.94 -12.94 10.25
C THR A 55 -1.79 -14.05 9.65
N ARG A 56 -2.45 -13.79 8.51
CA ARG A 56 -3.23 -14.81 7.80
C ARG A 56 -2.36 -15.99 7.39
N ASN A 57 -1.17 -15.73 6.85
CA ASN A 57 -0.26 -16.80 6.43
C ASN A 57 0.20 -17.65 7.63
N PHE A 58 0.51 -17.02 8.76
CA PHE A 58 0.86 -17.73 9.99
C PHE A 58 -0.27 -18.66 10.45
N ILE A 59 -1.51 -18.16 10.50
CA ILE A 59 -2.69 -18.96 10.87
C ILE A 59 -2.87 -20.15 9.92
N VAL A 60 -2.76 -19.94 8.61
CA VAL A 60 -2.88 -21.03 7.62
C VAL A 60 -1.79 -22.08 7.81
N SER A 61 -0.54 -21.67 7.99
CA SER A 61 0.59 -22.58 8.17
C SER A 61 0.49 -23.36 9.47
N ASP A 62 0.05 -22.74 10.57
CA ASP A 62 -0.13 -23.43 11.84
C ASP A 62 -1.30 -24.43 11.79
N LEU A 63 -2.48 -23.99 11.35
CA LEU A 63 -3.66 -24.87 11.26
C LEU A 63 -3.48 -26.02 10.27
N SER A 64 -2.72 -25.82 9.20
CA SER A 64 -2.46 -26.85 8.18
C SER A 64 -1.17 -27.64 8.46
N SER A 65 -0.48 -27.40 9.58
CA SER A 65 0.80 -28.04 9.94
C SER A 65 1.85 -27.97 8.83
N LEU A 66 1.95 -26.83 8.15
CA LEU A 66 2.94 -26.60 7.11
C LEU A 66 4.33 -26.40 7.72
N GLY A 67 5.36 -26.88 7.05
CA GLY A 67 6.75 -26.78 7.52
C GLY A 67 7.34 -25.37 7.49
N ASP A 68 6.61 -24.37 7.01
CA ASP A 68 7.05 -22.98 6.89
C ASP A 68 6.56 -22.08 8.04
N LYS A 69 5.82 -22.63 9.01
CA LYS A 69 5.25 -21.87 10.13
C LYS A 69 6.25 -20.95 10.81
N ASP A 70 7.40 -21.48 11.22
CA ASP A 70 8.39 -20.70 11.97
C ASP A 70 9.02 -19.60 11.11
N VAL A 71 9.23 -19.86 9.82
CA VAL A 71 9.74 -18.87 8.87
C VAL A 71 8.75 -17.72 8.72
N ILE A 72 7.45 -18.03 8.61
CA ILE A 72 6.39 -17.02 8.52
C ILE A 72 6.26 -16.25 9.83
N LEU A 73 6.34 -16.92 10.99
CA LEU A 73 6.33 -16.26 12.29
C LEU A 73 7.47 -15.26 12.43
N GLN A 74 8.69 -15.62 12.02
CA GLN A 74 9.82 -14.69 12.04
C GLN A 74 9.58 -13.47 11.13
N ARG A 75 8.97 -13.67 9.96
CA ARG A 75 8.63 -12.56 9.07
C ARG A 75 7.56 -11.64 9.68
N LEU A 76 6.53 -12.21 10.31
CA LEU A 76 5.49 -11.49 11.02
C LEU A 76 6.05 -10.68 12.19
N LEU A 77 6.95 -11.27 12.98
CA LEU A 77 7.63 -10.56 14.08
C LEU A 77 8.48 -9.40 13.57
N LYS A 78 9.22 -9.59 12.47
CA LYS A 78 9.99 -8.51 11.83
C LYS A 78 9.08 -7.36 11.37
N ASN A 79 7.88 -7.64 10.89
CA ASN A 79 6.94 -6.60 10.50
C ASN A 79 6.53 -5.69 11.69
N GLN A 80 6.52 -6.20 12.93
CA GLN A 80 6.28 -5.38 14.12
C GLN A 80 7.44 -4.39 14.39
N ASP A 81 8.67 -4.84 14.13
CA ASP A 81 9.86 -3.98 14.22
C ASP A 81 9.84 -2.90 13.13
N GLU A 82 9.37 -3.24 11.92
CA GLU A 82 9.19 -2.32 10.80
C GLU A 82 8.13 -1.24 11.10
N ILE A 83 6.97 -1.62 11.68
CA ILE A 83 5.91 -0.68 12.11
C ILE A 83 6.40 0.27 13.22
N GLY A 84 7.09 -0.23 14.25
CA GLY A 84 7.63 0.67 15.27
C GLY A 84 8.74 1.56 14.73
N SER A 85 9.51 1.10 13.75
CA SER A 85 10.58 1.89 13.13
C SER A 85 10.05 3.02 12.24
N SER A 86 8.93 2.83 11.53
CA SER A 86 8.36 3.86 10.64
C SER A 86 7.88 5.10 11.38
N ILE A 87 7.50 4.99 12.65
CA ILE A 87 7.04 6.12 13.46
C ILE A 87 8.17 6.91 14.12
N LYS A 88 9.39 6.35 14.24
CA LYS A 88 10.53 6.97 14.95
C LYS A 88 10.88 8.39 14.48
N PRO A 89 10.88 8.71 13.16
CA PRO A 89 11.20 10.06 12.70
C PRO A 89 10.20 11.14 13.16
N TYR A 90 9.02 10.72 13.63
CA TYR A 90 7.90 11.60 13.99
C TYR A 90 7.65 11.64 15.50
N TYR A 91 7.85 10.50 16.18
CA TYR A 91 7.51 10.33 17.60
C TYR A 91 8.72 9.98 18.48
N GLY A 92 9.92 9.90 17.90
CA GLY A 92 11.16 9.59 18.59
C GLY A 92 11.42 8.08 18.75
N GLU A 93 12.68 7.77 19.09
CA GLU A 93 13.17 6.40 19.28
C GLU A 93 12.42 5.63 20.37
N GLU A 94 12.15 6.28 21.50
CA GLU A 94 11.46 5.65 22.64
C GLU A 94 10.07 5.15 22.24
N ALA A 95 9.28 6.00 21.59
CA ALA A 95 7.93 5.65 21.15
C ALA A 95 7.95 4.51 20.12
N GLY A 96 8.85 4.58 19.13
CA GLY A 96 8.99 3.53 18.12
C GLY A 96 9.40 2.19 18.72
N ASN A 97 10.39 2.18 19.61
CA ASN A 97 10.84 0.96 20.30
C ASN A 97 9.75 0.39 21.21
N LYS A 98 8.99 1.25 21.90
CA LYS A 98 7.86 0.82 22.73
C LYS A 98 6.75 0.19 21.89
N LEU A 99 6.44 0.76 20.73
CA LEU A 99 5.44 0.20 19.81
C LEU A 99 5.88 -1.17 19.28
N SER A 100 7.11 -1.32 18.78
CA SER A 100 7.64 -2.61 18.34
C SER A 100 7.53 -3.67 19.43
N LYS A 101 7.89 -3.33 20.67
CA LYS A 101 7.78 -4.25 21.81
C LYS A 101 6.34 -4.68 22.05
N LEU A 102 5.40 -3.75 22.16
CA LEU A 102 3.99 -4.06 22.41
C LEU A 102 3.38 -4.93 21.31
N LEU A 103 3.73 -4.67 20.06
CA LEU A 103 3.23 -5.44 18.92
C LEU A 103 3.83 -6.86 18.86
N ARG A 104 5.11 -7.03 19.20
CA ARG A 104 5.70 -8.37 19.36
C ARG A 104 5.06 -9.15 20.50
N GLU A 105 4.79 -8.48 21.63
CA GLU A 105 4.07 -9.07 22.76
C GLU A 105 2.66 -9.50 22.34
N HIS A 106 1.94 -8.67 21.58
CA HIS A 106 0.64 -9.03 21.01
C HIS A 106 0.70 -10.31 20.17
N ILE A 107 1.66 -10.44 19.26
CA ILE A 107 1.83 -11.66 18.45
C ILE A 107 2.21 -12.87 19.31
N ALA A 108 3.07 -12.68 20.32
CA ALA A 108 3.47 -13.77 21.21
C ALA A 108 2.30 -14.29 22.07
N ILE A 109 1.35 -13.43 22.44
CA ILE A 109 0.15 -13.80 23.19
C ILE A 109 -0.92 -14.42 22.27
N ALA A 110 -1.08 -13.91 21.05
CA ALA A 110 -2.13 -14.35 20.14
C ALA A 110 -1.76 -15.55 19.26
N GLY A 111 -0.45 -15.77 19.03
CA GLY A 111 0.09 -16.85 18.20
C GLY A 111 0.60 -18.07 18.98
N GLN A 112 0.37 -18.11 20.29
CA GLN A 112 0.56 -19.26 21.17
C GLN A 112 -0.81 -19.75 21.65
#